data_AF-A0A257TVB6-F1
#
_entry.id   AF-A0A257TVB6-F1
#
_cell.length_a   1.000
_cell.length_b   1.000
_cell.length_c   1.000
_cell.angle_alpha   90.00
_cell.angle_beta   90.00
_cell.angle_gamma   90.00
#
_symmetry.space_group_name_H-M   'P 1'
#
loop_
_entity.id
_entity.type
_entity.pdbx_description
1 polymer ?
#
loop_
_entity_poly.entity_id
_entity_poly.type
_entity_poly.pdbx_seq_one_letter_code
_entity_poly.pdbx_strand_id
1 'polypeptide(L)' 'MKKTRSRKITRGSSDDLRPQYDFDYSKARPNRFATRVAPDTRAVVLDPDVAKVFTTPESVNAVLRALIETMPQEGR' A
#
# COMPACT_ATOMS: atom_id res chain seq x y z
N MET A 1 -30.10 34.53 2.97
CA MET A 1 -29.15 33.55 2.41
C MET A 1 -27.73 34.01 2.74
N LYS A 2 -27.06 33.42 3.75
CA LYS A 2 -25.69 33.81 4.12
C LYS A 2 -24.70 33.00 3.28
N LYS A 3 -23.97 33.68 2.38
CA LYS A 3 -22.92 33.08 1.56
C LYS A 3 -21.71 32.77 2.44
N THR A 4 -21.35 31.50 2.56
CA THR A 4 -20.14 31.05 3.26
C THR A 4 -18.90 31.39 2.43
N ARG A 5 -18.01 32.22 2.97
CA ARG A 5 -16.69 32.50 2.36
C ARG A 5 -15.91 31.20 2.25
N SER A 6 -15.46 30.88 1.04
CA SER A 6 -14.55 29.76 0.77
C SER A 6 -13.29 29.93 1.62
N ARG A 7 -13.00 28.95 2.47
CA ARG A 7 -11.77 28.89 3.26
C ARG A 7 -10.64 28.56 2.28
N LYS A 8 -9.78 29.55 2.01
CA LYS A 8 -8.51 29.35 1.29
C LYS A 8 -7.74 28.27 2.06
N ILE A 9 -7.52 27.10 1.44
CA ILE A 9 -6.62 26.08 1.97
C ILE A 9 -5.23 26.67 1.86
N THR A 10 -4.79 27.38 2.89
CA THR A 10 -3.37 27.60 3.13
C THR A 10 -2.82 26.21 3.43
N ARG A 11 -2.04 25.63 2.52
CA ARG A 11 -1.19 24.48 2.82
C ARG A 11 -0.24 24.95 3.91
N GLY A 12 -0.66 24.79 5.16
CA GLY A 12 0.24 24.91 6.30
C GLY A 12 1.22 23.77 6.14
N SER A 13 2.37 24.08 5.56
CA SER A 13 3.55 23.24 5.73
C SER A 13 3.91 23.36 7.21
N SER A 14 3.33 22.49 8.03
CA SER A 14 4.02 22.07 9.24
C SER A 14 5.26 21.34 8.75
N ASP A 15 6.31 22.12 8.51
CA ASP A 15 7.62 21.64 8.14
C ASP A 15 8.25 21.03 9.39
N ASP A 16 7.74 19.85 9.77
CA ASP A 16 8.33 19.00 10.82
C ASP A 16 9.70 18.45 10.37
N LEU A 17 10.09 18.71 9.11
CA LEU A 17 11.38 18.37 8.56
C LEU A 17 12.40 19.44 8.97
N ARG A 18 13.62 18.99 9.26
CA ARG A 18 14.70 19.91 9.60
C ARG A 18 15.14 20.70 8.35
N PRO A 19 15.73 21.89 8.49
CA PRO A 19 16.15 22.73 7.36
C PRO A 19 17.08 22.04 6.34
N GLN A 20 17.81 21.00 6.74
CA GLN A 20 18.65 20.21 5.82
C GLN A 20 17.87 19.30 4.87
N TYR A 21 16.57 19.07 5.09
CA TYR A 21 15.73 18.18 4.30
C TYR A 21 14.91 18.96 3.26
N ASP A 22 15.61 19.73 2.42
CA ASP A 22 15.01 20.43 1.27
C ASP A 22 15.06 19.53 0.02
N PHE A 23 14.01 18.74 -0.18
CA PHE A 23 13.92 17.79 -1.30
C PHE A 23 13.39 18.46 -2.57
N ASP A 24 14.28 18.64 -3.55
CA ASP A 24 13.89 19.06 -4.90
C ASP A 24 13.35 17.86 -5.73
N TYR A 25 12.04 17.65 -5.66
CA TYR A 25 11.36 16.58 -6.38
C TYR A 25 11.42 16.72 -7.91
N SER A 26 11.78 17.88 -8.47
CA SER A 26 12.00 18.01 -9.92
C SER A 26 13.20 17.19 -10.41
N LYS A 27 14.14 16.88 -9.51
CA LYS A 27 15.31 16.02 -9.76
C LYS A 27 15.08 14.56 -9.36
N ALA A 28 13.88 14.21 -8.90
CA ALA A 28 13.57 12.85 -8.48
C ALA A 28 13.71 11.88 -9.67
N ARG A 29 14.33 10.73 -9.42
CA ARG A 29 14.44 9.64 -10.40
C ARG A 29 13.41 8.56 -10.08
N PRO A 30 12.89 7.85 -11.10
CA PRO A 30 12.06 6.67 -10.87
C PRO A 30 12.78 5.67 -9.94
N ASN A 31 12.04 5.04 -9.05
CA ASN A 31 12.58 4.08 -8.11
C ASN A 31 13.21 2.89 -8.87
N ARG A 32 14.53 2.67 -8.69
CA ARG A 32 15.28 1.54 -9.25
C ARG A 32 14.67 0.16 -8.94
N PHE A 33 13.93 0.06 -7.84
CA PHE A 33 13.29 -1.18 -7.40
C PHE A 33 11.85 -1.31 -7.89
N ALA A 34 11.25 -0.27 -8.48
CA ALA A 34 9.88 -0.33 -9.00
C ALA A 34 9.73 -1.41 -10.07
N THR A 35 10.77 -1.68 -10.87
CA THR A 35 10.75 -2.74 -11.89
C THR A 35 10.76 -4.15 -11.32
N ARG A 36 11.14 -4.34 -10.04
CA ARG A 36 11.14 -5.65 -9.39
C ARG A 36 9.74 -6.11 -8.99
N VAL A 37 8.79 -5.18 -8.96
CA VAL A 37 7.41 -5.42 -8.61
C VAL A 37 6.61 -5.22 -9.89
N ALA A 38 6.10 -6.32 -10.46
CA ALA A 38 5.24 -6.21 -11.64
C ALA A 38 4.04 -5.30 -11.29
N PRO A 39 3.51 -4.52 -12.26
CA PRO A 39 2.41 -3.59 -12.01
C PRO A 39 1.20 -4.23 -11.29
N ASP A 40 0.96 -5.51 -11.54
CA ASP A 40 -0.16 -6.28 -10.98
C ASP A 40 0.21 -7.05 -9.69
N THR A 41 1.37 -6.77 -9.09
CA THR A 41 1.78 -7.41 -7.83
C THR A 41 1.05 -6.78 -6.66
N ARG A 42 0.29 -7.59 -5.91
CA ARG A 42 -0.32 -7.17 -4.66
C ARG A 42 0.51 -7.65 -3.48
N ALA A 43 1.04 -6.71 -2.70
CA ALA A 43 1.69 -7.02 -1.43
C ALA A 43 0.65 -7.10 -0.32
N VAL A 44 0.70 -8.17 0.49
CA VAL A 44 -0.17 -8.38 1.65
C VAL A 44 0.73 -8.67 2.85
N VAL A 45 0.43 -8.02 3.98
CA VAL A 45 1.12 -8.27 5.24
C VAL A 45 0.36 -9.35 5.99
N LEU A 46 1.04 -10.40 6.40
CA LEU A 46 0.48 -11.44 7.26
C LEU A 46 0.62 -11.04 8.72
N ASP A 47 -0.37 -11.41 9.53
CA ASP A 47 -0.27 -11.25 10.98
C ASP A 47 0.85 -12.15 11.56
N PRO A 48 1.46 -11.77 12.70
CA PRO A 48 2.64 -12.46 13.23
C PRO A 48 2.43 -13.93 13.58
N ASP A 49 1.22 -14.32 13.94
CA ASP A 49 0.82 -15.70 14.21
C ASP A 49 0.74 -16.53 12.92
N VAL A 50 0.12 -15.98 11.87
CA VAL A 50 0.03 -16.61 10.54
C VAL A 50 1.41 -16.74 9.90
N ALA A 51 2.25 -15.70 10.00
CA ALA A 51 3.60 -15.67 9.45
C ALA A 51 4.55 -16.69 10.11
N LYS A 52 4.27 -17.14 11.34
CA LYS A 52 5.04 -18.23 11.98
C LYS A 52 4.78 -19.59 11.34
N VAL A 53 3.56 -19.78 10.82
CA VAL A 53 3.14 -21.04 10.19
C VAL A 53 3.52 -21.04 8.71
N PHE A 54 3.30 -19.93 8.02
CA PHE A 54 3.58 -19.80 6.59
C PHE A 54 4.80 -18.91 6.35
N THR A 55 5.91 -19.52 5.94
CA THR A 55 7.18 -18.83 5.70
C THR A 55 7.42 -18.48 4.23
N THR A 56 6.64 -19.05 3.31
CA THR A 56 6.78 -18.80 1.87
C THR A 56 5.45 -18.46 1.21
N PRO A 57 5.44 -17.61 0.17
CA PRO A 57 4.21 -17.27 -0.55
C PRO A 57 3.59 -18.49 -1.24
N GLU A 58 4.38 -19.49 -1.65
CA GLU A 58 3.87 -20.72 -2.25
C GLU A 58 3.00 -21.51 -1.26
N SER A 59 3.45 -21.61 0.00
CA SER A 59 2.71 -22.33 1.05
C SER A 59 1.36 -21.68 1.37
N VAL A 60 1.32 -20.35 1.45
CA VAL A 60 0.08 -19.58 1.65
C VAL A 60 -0.87 -19.80 0.47
N ASN A 61 -0.36 -19.63 -0.76
CA ASN A 61 -1.19 -19.70 -1.96
C ASN A 61 -1.74 -21.11 -2.19
N ALA A 62 -0.98 -22.17 -1.86
CA ALA A 62 -1.47 -23.54 -1.96
C ALA A 62 -2.70 -23.78 -1.07
N VAL A 63 -2.64 -23.34 0.19
CA VAL A 63 -3.74 -23.50 1.15
C VAL A 63 -4.94 -22.65 0.76
N LEU A 64 -4.73 -21.39 0.38
CA LEU A 64 -5.83 -20.51 -0.04
C LEU A 64 -6.54 -21.04 -1.30
N ARG A 65 -5.81 -21.63 -2.24
CA ARG A 65 -6.43 -22.27 -3.43
C ARG A 65 -7.26 -23.49 -3.07
N ALA A 66 -6.74 -24.37 -2.20
CA ALA A 66 -7.50 -25.52 -1.72
C ALA A 66 -8.79 -25.09 -0.98
N LEU A 67 -8.73 -23.99 -0.21
CA LEU A 67 -9.91 -23.39 0.43
C LEU A 67 -10.91 -22.87 -0.61
N ILE A 68 -10.44 -22.17 -1.65
CA ILE A 68 -11.31 -21.67 -2.73
C ILE A 68 -12.01 -22.81 -3.47
N GLU A 69 -11.33 -23.93 -3.71
CA GLU A 69 -11.90 -25.11 -4.38
C GLU A 69 -12.95 -25.83 -3.52
N THR A 70 -12.79 -25.82 -2.20
CA THR A 70 -13.64 -26.54 -1.26
C THR A 70 -14.77 -25.70 -0.69
N MET A 71 -14.63 -24.37 -0.73
CA MET A 71 -15.68 -23.45 -0.31
C MET A 71 -16.83 -23.46 -1.32
N PRO A 72 -18.08 -23.58 -0.86
CA PRO A 72 -19.22 -23.38 -1.73
C PRO A 72 -19.13 -21.96 -2.30
N GLN A 73 -19.22 -21.86 -3.63
CA GLN A 73 -19.36 -20.57 -4.29
C GLN A 73 -20.65 -19.93 -3.77
N GLU A 74 -20.55 -18.99 -2.84
CA GLU A 74 -21.69 -18.17 -2.45
C GLU A 74 -22.12 -17.38 -3.69
N GLY A 75 -23.16 -17.87 -4.35
CA GLY A 75 -23.80 -17.22 -5.50
C GLY A 75 -23.38 -17.80 -6.85
N ARG A 76 -23.95 -18.96 -7.18
CA ARG A 76 -24.51 -19.15 -8.51
C ARG A 76 -25.99 -19.49 -8.38
#